data_AF-A0A7K0NFL2-F1
#
_entry.id   AF-A0A7K0NFL2-F1
#
_cell.length_a   1.000
_cell.length_b   1.000
_cell.length_c   1.000
_cell.angle_alpha   90.00
_cell.angle_beta   90.00
_cell.angle_gamma   90.00
#
_symmetry.space_group_name_H-M   'P 1'
#
loop_
_entity.id
_entity.type
_entity.pdbx_description
1 polymer ?
#
loop_
_entity_poly.entity_id
_entity_poly.type
_entity_poly.pdbx_seq_one_letter_code
_entity_poly.pdbx_strand_id
1 'polypeptide(L)'
;MSSLATKLPAKPIKGPGLTTPGVVILQFLLISLLQAFELQFLSDANDPVTGFLTGLAIIAAFAGGLYLGRTGTAYASAVNPPIAYFIATVILLITIGGTGFHPTSFGPALIKSLAKDAPFLIIGAIIGWGGYFARRKATT
;
A
#
# COMPACT_ATOMS: atom_id res chain seq x y z
N MET A 1 48.87 -28.54 9.63
CA MET A 1 47.83 -28.09 8.67
C MET A 1 46.94 -27.09 9.38
N SER A 2 47.08 -25.80 9.08
CA SER A 2 46.34 -24.72 9.76
C SER A 2 44.92 -24.67 9.21
N SER A 3 43.93 -24.94 10.06
CA SER A 3 42.51 -24.85 9.72
C SER A 3 42.15 -23.38 9.49
N LEU A 4 42.06 -22.98 8.23
CA LEU A 4 41.51 -21.69 7.81
C LEU A 4 40.03 -21.65 8.22
N ALA A 5 39.76 -21.06 9.38
CA ALA A 5 38.41 -20.68 9.78
C ALA A 5 37.91 -19.60 8.80
N THR A 6 37.22 -20.02 7.75
CA THR A 6 36.50 -19.14 6.84
C THR A 6 35.43 -18.42 7.65
N LYS A 7 35.71 -17.18 8.05
CA LYS A 7 34.69 -16.26 8.60
C LYS A 7 33.62 -16.09 7.52
N LEU A 8 32.49 -16.75 7.67
CA LEU A 8 31.27 -16.49 6.90
C LEU A 8 31.00 -14.98 6.94
N PRO A 9 30.63 -14.34 5.80
CA PRO A 9 30.39 -12.91 5.77
C PRO A 9 29.32 -12.57 6.80
N ALA A 10 29.64 -11.60 7.67
CA ALA A 10 28.72 -11.12 8.68
C ALA A 10 27.37 -10.81 8.01
N LYS A 11 26.30 -11.46 8.49
CA LYS A 11 24.92 -11.20 8.03
C LYS A 11 24.75 -9.68 7.94
N PRO A 12 24.36 -9.11 6.78
CA PRO A 12 24.22 -7.67 6.64
C PRO A 12 23.37 -7.15 7.79
N ILE A 13 23.92 -6.23 8.58
CA ILE A 13 23.22 -5.65 9.71
C ILE A 13 22.03 -4.91 9.12
N LYS A 14 20.85 -5.55 9.18
CA LYS A 14 19.60 -4.97 8.73
C LYS A 14 19.37 -3.76 9.63
N GLY A 15 19.38 -2.57 9.05
CA GLY A 15 19.18 -1.32 9.79
C GLY A 15 17.83 -1.33 10.53
N PRO A 16 17.57 -0.33 11.40
CA PRO A 16 16.45 -0.31 12.35
C PRO A 16 15.04 -0.43 11.77
N GLY A 17 14.86 -0.60 10.46
CA GLY A 17 13.59 -0.63 9.75
C GLY A 17 12.98 0.77 9.64
N LEU A 18 11.91 0.85 8.87
CA LEU A 18 11.20 2.10 8.63
C LEU A 18 10.37 2.50 9.87
N THR A 19 10.33 3.80 10.17
CA THR A 19 9.50 4.36 11.25
C THR A 19 8.02 4.38 10.84
N THR A 20 7.10 4.56 11.80
CA THR A 20 5.66 4.63 11.51
C THR A 20 5.33 5.70 10.46
N PRO A 21 5.82 6.96 10.56
CA PRO A 21 5.58 7.95 9.51
C PRO A 21 6.18 7.54 8.17
N GLY A 22 7.38 6.93 8.17
CA GLY A 22 8.01 6.45 6.94
C GLY A 22 7.20 5.37 6.23
N VAL A 23 6.63 4.41 6.97
CA VAL A 23 5.73 3.39 6.41
C VAL A 23 4.49 4.05 5.81
N VAL A 24 3.87 4.98 6.54
CA VAL A 24 2.66 5.68 6.10
C VAL A 24 2.89 6.41 4.78
N ILE A 25 3.97 7.20 4.70
CA ILE A 25 4.34 7.95 3.51
C ILE A 25 4.64 7.02 2.35
N LEU A 26 5.42 5.95 2.57
CA LEU A 26 5.79 5.02 1.51
C LEU A 26 4.57 4.30 0.92
N GLN A 27 3.63 3.89 1.77
CA GLN A 27 2.39 3.26 1.33
C GLN A 27 1.52 4.22 0.53
N PHE A 28 1.38 5.47 1.00
CA PHE A 28 0.64 6.50 0.27
C PHE A 28 1.27 6.80 -1.08
N LEU A 29 2.60 6.97 -1.14
CA LEU A 29 3.30 7.23 -2.39
C LEU A 29 3.17 6.05 -3.37
N LEU A 30 3.34 4.81 -2.90
CA LEU A 30 3.22 3.62 -3.75
C LEU A 30 1.82 3.54 -4.38
N ILE A 31 0.77 3.68 -3.57
CA ILE A 31 -0.61 3.60 -4.05
C ILE A 31 -0.92 4.78 -4.96
N SER A 32 -0.62 6.02 -4.55
CA SER A 32 -0.98 7.21 -5.32
C SER A 32 -0.24 7.31 -6.66
N LEU A 33 1.03 6.92 -6.74
CA LEU A 33 1.78 6.96 -8.00
C LEU A 33 1.29 5.90 -8.98
N LEU A 34 1.06 4.66 -8.53
CA LEU A 34 0.56 3.59 -9.40
C LEU A 34 -0.88 3.84 -9.82
N GLN A 35 -1.70 4.37 -8.91
CA GLN A 35 -3.06 4.79 -9.21
C GLN A 35 -3.08 5.94 -10.23
N ALA A 36 -2.24 6.97 -10.05
CA ALA A 36 -2.15 8.09 -10.99
C ALA A 36 -1.67 7.63 -12.37
N PHE A 37 -0.73 6.68 -12.41
CA PHE A 37 -0.27 6.06 -13.65
C PHE A 37 -1.40 5.29 -14.33
N GLU A 38 -2.13 4.46 -13.59
CA GLU A 38 -3.25 3.70 -14.14
C GLU A 38 -4.37 4.62 -14.65
N LEU A 39 -4.66 5.72 -13.96
CA LEU A 39 -5.63 6.74 -14.40
C LEU A 39 -5.20 7.49 -15.66
N GLN A 40 -3.91 7.73 -15.87
CA GLN A 40 -3.42 8.51 -17.03
C GLN A 40 -3.18 7.67 -18.27
N PHE A 41 -2.68 6.44 -18.11
CA PHE A 41 -2.16 5.65 -19.22
C PHE A 41 -3.01 4.42 -19.54
N LEU A 42 -3.78 3.92 -18.58
CA LEU A 42 -4.51 2.65 -18.71
C LEU A 42 -6.04 2.84 -18.64
N SER A 43 -6.52 3.96 -18.09
CA SER A 43 -7.95 4.24 -17.99
C SER A 43 -8.48 4.84 -19.28
N ASP A 44 -9.60 4.30 -19.76
CA ASP A 44 -10.29 4.79 -20.95
C ASP A 44 -11.15 6.01 -20.61
N ALA A 45 -11.33 6.92 -21.57
CA ALA A 45 -12.18 8.10 -21.46
C ALA A 45 -13.64 7.78 -21.05
N ASN A 46 -14.12 6.57 -21.32
CA ASN A 46 -15.47 6.13 -20.96
C ASN A 46 -15.55 5.37 -19.62
N ASP A 47 -14.42 5.03 -18.99
CA ASP A 47 -14.40 4.35 -17.69
C ASP A 47 -13.20 4.78 -16.81
N PRO A 48 -13.25 5.97 -16.18
CA PRO A 48 -12.15 6.54 -15.38
C PRO A 48 -12.10 5.86 -14.00
N VAL A 49 -11.71 4.59 -13.96
CA VAL A 49 -11.77 3.78 -12.75
C VAL A 49 -10.50 2.97 -12.60
N THR A 50 -10.00 2.94 -11.37
CA THR A 50 -8.88 2.12 -10.96
C THR A 50 -9.09 0.63 -11.21
N GLY A 51 -7.98 -0.04 -11.48
CA GLY A 51 -7.98 -1.41 -11.96
C GLY A 51 -7.03 -2.31 -11.19
N PHE A 52 -6.56 -3.34 -11.88
CA PHE A 52 -5.76 -4.41 -11.32
C PHE A 52 -4.41 -3.92 -10.80
N LEU A 53 -3.81 -2.89 -11.41
CA LEU A 53 -2.48 -2.41 -11.01
C LEU A 53 -2.54 -1.72 -9.64
N THR A 54 -3.56 -0.90 -9.41
CA THR A 54 -3.82 -0.26 -8.11
C THR A 54 -4.13 -1.30 -7.04
N GLY A 55 -4.93 -2.32 -7.36
CA GLY A 55 -5.18 -3.46 -6.48
C GLY A 55 -3.90 -4.18 -6.02
N LEU A 56 -2.96 -4.42 -6.94
CA LEU A 56 -1.64 -4.97 -6.59
C LEU A 56 -0.80 -4.01 -5.74
N ALA A 57 -0.85 -2.71 -6.03
CA ALA A 57 -0.17 -1.69 -5.23
C ALA A 57 -0.66 -1.70 -3.77
N ILE A 58 -1.96 -1.87 -3.55
CA ILE A 58 -2.57 -1.99 -2.22
C ILE A 58 -2.00 -3.20 -1.48
N ILE A 59 -2.02 -4.39 -2.09
CA ILE A 59 -1.47 -5.60 -1.47
C ILE A 59 0.03 -5.42 -1.15
N ALA A 60 0.78 -4.84 -2.10
CA ALA A 60 2.20 -4.53 -1.91
C ALA A 60 2.42 -3.51 -0.79
N ALA A 61 1.53 -2.53 -0.60
CA ALA A 61 1.60 -1.56 0.49
C ALA A 61 1.41 -2.23 1.86
N PHE A 62 0.44 -3.15 1.98
CA PHE A 62 0.24 -3.96 3.19
C PHE A 62 1.48 -4.83 3.51
N ALA A 63 1.92 -5.64 2.54
CA ALA A 63 3.04 -6.55 2.72
C ALA A 63 4.37 -5.81 2.92
N GLY A 64 4.61 -4.78 2.11
CA GLY A 64 5.81 -3.94 2.15
C GLY A 64 5.91 -3.15 3.46
N GLY A 65 4.80 -2.60 3.95
CA GLY A 65 4.76 -1.91 5.24
C GLY A 65 5.06 -2.84 6.42
N LEU A 66 4.63 -4.11 6.36
CA LEU A 66 5.04 -5.12 7.32
C LEU A 66 6.53 -5.45 7.17
N TYR A 67 6.99 -5.73 5.95
CA TYR A 67 8.36 -6.20 5.69
C TYR A 67 9.45 -5.16 5.99
N LEU A 68 9.21 -3.90 5.62
CA LEU A 68 10.16 -2.79 5.77
C LEU A 68 10.03 -2.09 7.13
N GLY A 69 8.86 -2.13 7.75
CA GLY A 69 8.59 -1.47 9.01
C GLY A 69 9.25 -2.13 10.22
N ARG A 70 9.74 -1.30 11.15
CA ARG A 70 10.34 -1.76 12.42
C ARG A 70 9.28 -2.29 13.40
N THR A 71 9.72 -2.89 14.51
CA THR A 71 8.81 -3.30 15.60
C THR A 71 7.96 -2.11 16.08
N GLY A 72 6.64 -2.31 16.18
CA GLY A 72 5.67 -1.26 16.51
C GLY A 72 4.99 -0.58 15.31
N THR A 73 5.46 -0.80 14.08
CA THR A 73 4.83 -0.22 12.87
C THR A 73 3.68 -1.03 12.30
N ALA A 74 3.57 -2.31 12.69
CA ALA A 74 2.64 -3.27 12.06
C ALA A 74 1.16 -2.83 12.15
N TYR A 75 0.78 -2.06 13.18
CA TYR A 75 -0.56 -1.47 13.25
C TYR A 75 -0.78 -0.47 12.11
N ALA A 76 0.14 0.49 11.96
CA ALA A 76 0.08 1.47 10.88
C ALA A 76 0.09 0.78 9.51
N SER A 77 0.89 -0.27 9.35
CA SER A 77 0.94 -1.03 8.09
C SER A 77 -0.40 -1.69 7.72
N ALA A 78 -1.26 -2.00 8.69
CA ALA A 78 -2.57 -2.62 8.47
C ALA A 78 -3.71 -1.60 8.28
N VAL A 79 -3.64 -0.43 8.93
CA VAL A 79 -4.73 0.56 8.86
C VAL A 79 -4.51 1.62 7.79
N ASN A 80 -3.26 1.89 7.44
CA ASN A 80 -2.93 3.00 6.55
C ASN A 80 -3.21 2.73 5.07
N PRO A 81 -2.99 1.53 4.49
CA PRO A 81 -3.26 1.33 3.05
C PRO A 81 -4.71 1.64 2.62
N PRO A 82 -5.78 1.28 3.38
CA PRO A 82 -7.14 1.71 3.06
C PRO A 82 -7.34 3.23 3.09
N ILE A 83 -6.77 3.90 4.10
CA ILE A 83 -6.85 5.36 4.25
C ILE A 83 -6.10 6.06 3.12
N ALA A 84 -4.89 5.58 2.83
CA ALA A 84 -4.04 6.07 1.76
C ALA A 84 -4.71 5.94 0.40
N TYR A 85 -5.32 4.79 0.11
CA TYR A 85 -6.07 4.57 -1.13
C TYR A 85 -7.28 5.50 -1.24
N PHE A 86 -8.07 5.65 -0.17
CA PHE A 86 -9.21 6.57 -0.19
C PHE A 86 -8.78 8.01 -0.49
N ILE A 87 -7.79 8.51 0.23
CA ILE A 87 -7.27 9.88 0.04
C ILE A 87 -6.68 10.04 -1.37
N ALA A 88 -5.87 9.08 -1.84
CA ALA A 88 -5.31 9.11 -3.19
C ALA A 88 -6.40 9.13 -4.25
N THR A 89 -7.44 8.31 -4.11
CA THR A 89 -8.58 8.27 -5.05
C THR A 89 -9.30 9.59 -5.11
N VAL A 90 -9.62 10.19 -3.95
CA VAL A 90 -10.27 11.51 -3.91
C VAL A 90 -9.41 12.56 -4.62
N ILE A 91 -8.12 12.64 -4.29
CA ILE A 91 -7.19 13.62 -4.88
C ILE A 91 -7.04 13.41 -6.40
N LEU A 92 -6.94 12.16 -6.85
CA LEU A 92 -6.68 11.85 -8.25
C LEU A 92 -7.91 12.02 -9.12
N LEU A 93 -9.10 11.68 -8.63
CA LEU A 93 -10.35 11.88 -9.37
C LEU A 93 -10.66 13.37 -9.60
N ILE A 94 -10.37 14.24 -8.63
CA ILE A 94 -10.58 15.69 -8.76
C ILE A 94 -9.53 16.36 -9.65
N THR A 95 -8.32 15.80 -9.75
CA THR A 95 -7.20 16.44 -10.47
C THR A 95 -7.03 15.88 -11.87
N ILE A 96 -6.83 14.56 -11.99
CA ILE A 96 -6.39 13.90 -13.22
C ILE A 96 -7.48 13.01 -13.82
N GLY A 97 -8.39 12.49 -13.01
CA GLY A 97 -9.47 11.59 -13.45
C GLY A 97 -10.60 12.25 -14.24
N GLY A 98 -10.49 13.54 -14.59
CA GLY A 98 -11.45 14.25 -15.45
C GLY A 98 -12.84 14.50 -14.84
N THR A 99 -13.13 13.98 -13.65
CA THR A 99 -14.46 14.14 -13.01
C THR A 99 -14.68 15.50 -12.38
N GLY A 100 -13.60 16.20 -12.01
CA GLY A 100 -13.67 17.49 -11.31
C GLY A 100 -14.40 17.41 -9.95
N PHE A 101 -14.79 18.56 -9.41
CA PHE A 101 -15.55 18.66 -8.16
C PHE A 101 -17.08 18.69 -8.40
N HIS A 102 -17.55 18.00 -9.43
CA HIS A 102 -18.98 17.95 -9.78
C HIS A 102 -19.67 16.79 -9.05
N PRO A 103 -20.64 17.05 -8.15
CA PRO A 103 -21.26 16.00 -7.33
C PRO A 103 -21.87 14.85 -8.13
N THR A 104 -22.36 15.13 -9.34
CA THR A 104 -23.05 14.19 -10.22
C THR A 104 -22.13 13.16 -10.89
N SER A 105 -20.87 13.49 -11.12
CA SER A 105 -19.87 12.58 -11.71
C SER A 105 -18.90 12.00 -10.67
N PHE A 106 -18.55 12.80 -9.67
CA PHE A 106 -17.56 12.43 -8.65
C PHE A 106 -18.03 11.28 -7.75
N GLY A 107 -19.25 11.36 -7.20
CA GLY A 107 -19.77 10.35 -6.28
C GLY A 107 -19.80 8.94 -6.89
N PRO A 108 -20.41 8.76 -8.08
CA PRO A 108 -20.41 7.48 -8.77
C PRO A 108 -19.01 6.97 -9.12
N ALA A 109 -18.10 7.84 -9.59
CA ALA A 109 -16.73 7.45 -9.94
C ALA A 109 -15.91 6.99 -8.72
N LEU A 110 -16.10 7.66 -7.57
CA LEU A 110 -15.48 7.28 -6.31
C LEU A 110 -15.97 5.89 -5.86
N ILE A 111 -17.28 5.67 -5.81
CA ILE A 111 -17.87 4.38 -5.40
C ILE A 111 -17.41 3.27 -6.35
N LYS A 112 -17.38 3.54 -7.65
CA LYS A 112 -16.96 2.56 -8.66
C LYS A 112 -15.49 2.16 -8.48
N SER A 113 -14.61 3.11 -8.20
CA SER A 113 -13.19 2.85 -7.90
C SER A 113 -13.04 2.00 -6.64
N LEU A 114 -13.69 2.42 -5.56
CA LEU A 114 -13.68 1.67 -4.29
C LEU A 114 -14.23 0.24 -4.45
N ALA A 115 -15.29 0.07 -5.23
CA ALA A 115 -15.89 -1.24 -5.47
C ALA A 115 -14.94 -2.16 -6.26
N LYS A 116 -14.23 -1.64 -7.27
CA LYS A 116 -13.26 -2.43 -8.05
C LYS A 116 -12.08 -2.89 -7.20
N ASP A 117 -11.57 -2.04 -6.31
CA ASP A 117 -10.40 -2.36 -5.47
C ASP A 117 -10.73 -3.03 -4.12
N ALA A 118 -12.02 -3.13 -3.77
CA ALA A 118 -12.48 -3.75 -2.52
C ALA A 118 -11.93 -5.17 -2.28
N PRO A 119 -11.89 -6.09 -3.27
CA PRO A 119 -11.32 -7.43 -3.07
C PRO A 119 -9.84 -7.39 -2.64
N PHE A 120 -9.06 -6.48 -3.23
CA PHE A 120 -7.65 -6.29 -2.91
C PHE A 120 -7.46 -5.69 -1.52
N LEU A 121 -8.33 -4.77 -1.12
CA LEU A 121 -8.35 -4.23 0.24
C LEU A 121 -8.66 -5.31 1.28
N ILE A 122 -9.60 -6.22 0.99
CA ILE A 122 -9.92 -7.35 1.87
C ILE A 122 -8.72 -8.29 2.00
N ILE A 123 -8.12 -8.70 0.88
CA ILE A 123 -6.92 -9.56 0.87
C ILE A 123 -5.77 -8.89 1.63
N GLY A 124 -5.51 -7.62 1.32
CA GLY A 124 -4.50 -6.81 1.99
C GLY A 124 -4.74 -6.68 3.49
N ALA A 125 -5.98 -6.48 3.93
CA ALA A 125 -6.35 -6.42 5.34
C ALA A 125 -6.06 -7.73 6.05
N ILE A 126 -6.36 -8.89 5.44
CA ILE A 126 -6.00 -10.20 5.99
C ILE A 126 -4.48 -10.29 6.19
N ILE A 127 -3.68 -9.85 5.21
CA ILE A 127 -2.21 -9.82 5.31
C ILE A 127 -1.75 -8.87 6.43
N GLY A 128 -2.27 -7.64 6.46
CA GLY A 128 -1.93 -6.60 7.42
C GLY A 128 -2.19 -7.02 8.86
N TRP A 129 -3.44 -7.43 9.13
CA TRP A 129 -3.86 -7.86 10.47
C TRP A 129 -3.24 -9.21 10.85
N GLY A 130 -3.13 -10.16 9.92
CA GLY A 130 -2.44 -11.42 10.15
C GLY A 130 -0.98 -11.21 10.60
N GLY A 131 -0.25 -10.35 9.89
CA GLY A 131 1.12 -9.97 10.25
C GLY A 131 1.20 -9.23 11.59
N TYR A 132 0.22 -8.39 11.90
CA TYR A 132 0.12 -7.70 13.19
C TYR A 132 -0.03 -8.67 14.37
N PHE A 133 -1.00 -9.58 14.29
CA PHE A 133 -1.25 -10.55 15.35
C PHE A 133 -0.09 -11.54 15.51
N ALA A 134 0.53 -11.98 14.41
CA ALA A 134 1.71 -12.84 14.46
C ALA A 134 2.86 -12.19 15.25
N ARG A 135 3.09 -10.89 15.04
CA ARG A 135 4.13 -10.13 15.78
C ARG A 135 3.82 -9.96 17.25
N ARG A 136 2.56 -9.74 17.62
CA ARG A 136 2.16 -9.66 19.03
C ARG A 136 2.41 -10.97 19.78
N LYS A 137 2.09 -12.11 19.16
CA LYS A 137 2.33 -13.43 19.74
C LYS A 137 3.81 -13.74 19.96
N ALA A 138 4.70 -13.23 19.11
CA ALA A 138 6.15 -13.46 19.24
C ALA A 138 6.79 -12.68 20.40
N THR A 139 6.11 -11.67 20.93
CA THR A 139 6.56 -10.81 22.05
C THR A 139 5.92 -11.15 23.39
N THR A 140 5.02 -12.15 23.43
CA THR A 140 4.39 -12.67 24.67
C THR A 140 5.01 -14.02 25.00
#